data_AF-A0A8H8D3U9-F1
#
_entry.id   AF-A0A8H8D3U9-F1
#
_cell.length_a   1.000
_cell.length_b   1.000
_cell.length_c   1.000
_cell.angle_alpha   90.00
_cell.angle_beta   90.00
_cell.angle_gamma   90.00
#
_symmetry.space_group_name_H-M   'P 1'
#
loop_
_entity.id
_entity.type
_entity.pdbx_description
1 polymer ?
#
loop_
_entity_poly.entity_id
_entity_poly.type
_entity_poly.pdbx_seq_one_letter_code
_entity_poly.pdbx_strand_id
1 'polypeptide(L)'
;MDLFSDDNEVERAERKDILSQLDTIVQGAQFSQSLWACLQVADLSQLRTILTEVREAYYPLATLTGFGALIDESQLIPHWKQLVRDASRTSSTAATPSKPGTPVQLVSGPQGVSGSPSTQTSGDRKRRRILFQTRDKRQRDLCLQRDQRKCVITGSGEPVEVAHIFPFAMRDLQTPEQRSESSNFWNILKIFWTEEKVERWFNAIRATTETLRNLFCLSPNAHAYQGKIYFALKHIISNENNSSRTVKFIWLPHFENYRSLRLSTEPSVTPVTTFRRDGVGGRVGLLDLSTGSAISSGHTIVWETEDPVNLPLPDVDLLELHWVLQRVAAMAGAAEPQDETYETDDEDGCGALVDDNSDVSDFLIPQKYTISAPTFTNKQAMLSDPSPIDVHNISDKRQVLLSSSDK
;
A
#
# COMPACT_ATOMS: atom_id res chain seq x y z
N MET A 1 -0.81 21.30 14.24
CA MET A 1 -2.01 20.47 14.06
C MET A 1 -1.51 19.09 13.69
N ASP A 2 -1.88 18.05 14.43
CA ASP A 2 -1.51 16.69 14.08
C ASP A 2 -2.32 16.26 12.86
N LEU A 3 -1.69 16.24 11.69
CA LEU A 3 -2.33 15.87 10.43
C LEU A 3 -2.57 14.36 10.31
N PHE A 4 -2.05 13.59 11.27
CA PHE A 4 -2.07 12.14 11.29
C PHE A 4 -3.22 11.57 12.14
N SER A 5 -3.76 12.35 13.08
CA SER A 5 -4.89 11.98 13.93
C SER A 5 -6.19 12.70 13.52
N ASP A 6 -7.31 12.00 13.66
CA ASP A 6 -8.64 12.60 13.54
C ASP A 6 -9.11 13.24 14.84
N ASP A 7 -8.44 12.91 15.95
CA ASP A 7 -8.79 13.37 17.28
C ASP A 7 -8.56 14.88 17.42
N ASN A 8 -9.55 15.56 17.96
CA ASN A 8 -9.36 16.88 18.54
C ASN A 8 -8.45 16.81 19.78
N GLU A 9 -8.11 17.96 20.37
CA GLU A 9 -7.17 18.00 21.50
C GLU A 9 -7.67 17.22 22.74
N VAL A 10 -8.97 17.25 23.01
CA VAL A 10 -9.60 16.54 24.13
C VAL A 10 -9.59 15.03 23.85
N GLU A 11 -9.99 14.63 22.65
CA GLU A 11 -9.99 13.23 22.21
C GLU A 11 -8.58 12.62 22.25
N ARG A 12 -7.56 13.38 21.83
CA ARG A 12 -6.16 12.95 21.88
C ARG A 12 -5.69 12.76 23.32
N ALA A 13 -6.04 13.68 24.21
CA ALA A 13 -5.71 13.58 25.63
C ALA A 13 -6.37 12.35 26.26
N GLU A 14 -7.63 12.08 25.92
CA GLU A 14 -8.36 10.90 26.37
C GLU A 14 -7.73 9.60 25.85
N ARG A 15 -7.40 9.54 24.55
CA ARG A 15 -6.71 8.37 23.98
C ARG A 15 -5.43 8.07 24.72
N LYS A 16 -4.61 9.10 24.95
CA LYS A 16 -3.34 8.97 25.67
C LYS A 16 -3.55 8.47 27.10
N ASP A 17 -4.58 8.97 27.78
CA ASP A 17 -4.94 8.52 29.12
C ASP A 17 -5.37 7.03 29.13
N ILE A 18 -6.26 6.63 28.23
CA ILE A 18 -6.71 5.22 28.11
C ILE A 18 -5.52 4.28 27.84
N LEU A 19 -4.64 4.63 26.89
CA LEU A 19 -3.48 3.81 26.57
C LEU A 19 -2.49 3.72 27.73
N SER A 20 -2.32 4.80 28.50
CA SER A 20 -1.52 4.81 29.74
C SER A 20 -2.12 3.91 30.82
N GLN A 21 -3.45 3.93 30.98
CA GLN A 21 -4.15 3.04 31.92
C GLN A 21 -4.02 1.57 31.52
N LEU A 22 -4.21 1.24 30.24
CA LEU A 22 -4.00 -0.11 29.71
C LEU A 22 -2.57 -0.60 29.98
N ASP A 23 -1.59 0.23 29.66
CA ASP A 23 -0.16 -0.05 29.88
C ASP A 23 0.17 -0.27 31.36
N THR A 24 -0.50 0.47 32.26
CA THR A 24 -0.36 0.30 33.72
C THR A 24 -0.95 -1.04 34.19
N ILE A 25 -2.14 -1.40 33.71
CA ILE A 25 -2.81 -2.67 34.07
C ILE A 25 -1.94 -3.88 33.71
N VAL A 26 -1.27 -3.82 32.55
CA VAL A 26 -0.35 -4.88 32.09
C VAL A 26 1.10 -4.67 32.51
N GLN A 27 1.36 -3.76 33.45
CA GLN A 27 2.67 -3.51 34.06
C GLN A 27 3.78 -3.17 33.05
N GLY A 28 3.44 -2.43 31.99
CA GLY A 28 4.39 -2.03 30.95
C GLY A 28 4.86 -3.17 30.04
N ALA A 29 4.09 -4.26 29.95
CA ALA A 29 4.33 -5.31 28.97
C ALA A 29 4.36 -4.75 27.54
N GLN A 30 5.14 -5.40 26.67
CA GLN A 30 5.27 -5.02 25.28
C GLN A 30 4.42 -5.93 24.40
N PHE A 31 3.82 -5.35 23.37
CA PHE A 31 2.92 -6.02 22.42
C PHE A 31 3.38 -5.82 20.99
N SER A 32 2.81 -6.60 20.06
CA SER A 32 3.09 -6.46 18.64
C SER A 32 2.81 -5.02 18.16
N GLN A 33 3.63 -4.56 17.22
CA GLN A 33 3.47 -3.23 16.64
C GLN A 33 2.12 -3.08 15.92
N SER A 34 1.57 -4.17 15.37
CA SER A 34 0.22 -4.19 14.78
C SER A 34 -0.88 -3.93 15.80
N LEU A 35 -0.83 -4.56 16.99
CA LEU A 35 -1.79 -4.28 18.06
C LEU A 35 -1.66 -2.85 18.54
N TRP A 36 -0.43 -2.38 18.77
CA TRP A 36 -0.18 -0.99 19.12
C TRP A 36 -0.77 -0.04 18.08
N ALA A 37 -0.53 -0.27 16.78
CA ALA A 37 -1.06 0.55 15.70
C ALA A 37 -2.59 0.59 15.69
N CYS A 38 -3.27 -0.56 15.79
CA CYS A 38 -4.73 -0.62 15.86
C CYS A 38 -5.27 0.19 17.04
N LEU A 39 -4.68 0.07 18.22
CA LEU A 39 -5.11 0.83 19.41
C LEU A 39 -4.90 2.35 19.24
N GLN A 40 -3.86 2.78 18.54
CA GLN A 40 -3.59 4.19 18.31
C GLN A 40 -4.63 4.87 17.39
N VAL A 41 -5.27 4.12 16.48
CA VAL A 41 -6.25 4.66 15.53
C VAL A 41 -7.68 4.12 15.71
N ALA A 42 -7.89 3.31 16.75
CA ALA A 42 -9.20 2.78 17.13
C ALA A 42 -10.22 3.89 17.44
N ASP A 43 -11.50 3.61 17.27
CA ASP A 43 -12.54 4.52 17.75
C ASP A 43 -12.46 4.64 19.28
N LEU A 44 -12.61 5.86 19.82
CA LEU A 44 -12.51 6.08 21.27
C LEU A 44 -13.53 5.27 22.07
N SER A 45 -14.73 5.05 21.53
CA SER A 45 -15.74 4.17 22.13
C SER A 45 -15.21 2.74 22.29
N GLN A 46 -14.59 2.18 21.26
CA GLN A 46 -14.01 0.84 21.31
C GLN A 46 -12.81 0.77 22.24
N LEU A 47 -11.97 1.82 22.29
CA LEU A 47 -10.88 1.88 23.28
C LEU A 47 -11.39 1.85 24.72
N ARG A 48 -12.49 2.55 25.03
CA ARG A 48 -13.11 2.50 26.36
C ARG A 48 -13.66 1.11 26.67
N THR A 49 -14.27 0.45 25.69
CA THR A 49 -14.73 -0.94 25.81
C THR A 49 -13.56 -1.88 26.10
N ILE A 50 -12.47 -1.79 25.33
CA ILE A 50 -11.25 -2.57 25.54
C ILE A 50 -10.67 -2.32 26.94
N LEU A 51 -10.59 -1.07 27.40
CA LEU A 51 -10.12 -0.75 28.75
C LEU A 51 -10.98 -1.40 29.83
N THR A 52 -12.30 -1.39 29.65
CA THR A 52 -13.24 -2.01 30.59
C THR A 52 -13.06 -3.53 30.62
N GLU A 53 -13.03 -4.17 29.45
CA GLU A 53 -12.83 -5.60 29.31
C GLU A 53 -11.49 -6.07 29.93
N VAL A 54 -10.40 -5.35 29.63
CA VAL A 54 -9.07 -5.67 30.16
C VAL A 54 -8.99 -5.45 31.67
N ARG A 55 -9.69 -4.43 32.21
CA ARG A 55 -9.74 -4.17 33.65
C ARG A 55 -10.52 -5.25 34.41
N GLU A 56 -11.58 -5.78 33.82
CA GLU A 56 -12.45 -6.80 34.43
C GLU A 56 -11.97 -8.23 34.18
N ALA A 57 -11.05 -8.42 33.23
CA ALA A 57 -10.49 -9.73 32.92
C ALA A 57 -9.71 -10.34 34.09
N TYR A 58 -9.88 -11.66 34.29
CA TYR A 58 -9.05 -12.43 35.22
C TYR A 58 -7.55 -12.40 34.86
N TYR A 59 -7.24 -12.28 33.57
CA TYR A 59 -5.87 -12.23 33.05
C TYR A 59 -5.71 -11.09 32.01
N PRO A 60 -5.56 -9.83 32.45
CA PRO A 60 -5.53 -8.65 31.57
C PRO A 60 -4.48 -8.74 30.45
N LEU A 61 -3.27 -9.23 30.78
CA LEU A 61 -2.18 -9.43 29.83
C LEU A 61 -2.55 -10.46 28.75
N ALA A 62 -3.22 -11.55 29.13
CA ALA A 62 -3.63 -12.59 28.21
C ALA A 62 -4.73 -12.10 27.26
N THR A 63 -5.66 -11.27 27.73
CA THR A 63 -6.70 -10.65 26.90
C THR A 63 -6.10 -9.81 25.78
N LEU A 64 -5.19 -8.88 26.11
CA LEU A 64 -4.52 -8.05 25.10
C LEU A 64 -3.62 -8.88 24.17
N THR A 65 -2.95 -9.90 24.70
CA THR A 65 -2.18 -10.85 23.87
C THR A 65 -3.09 -11.57 22.88
N GLY A 66 -4.30 -11.94 23.30
CA GLY A 66 -5.33 -12.54 22.46
C GLY A 66 -5.76 -11.63 21.31
N PHE A 67 -5.96 -10.33 21.56
CA PHE A 67 -6.24 -9.37 20.48
C PHE A 67 -5.08 -9.28 19.48
N GLY A 68 -3.83 -9.29 19.97
CA GLY A 68 -2.65 -9.34 19.10
C GLY A 68 -2.64 -10.59 18.22
N ALA A 69 -2.89 -11.76 18.80
CA ALA A 69 -2.95 -13.03 18.07
C ALA A 69 -4.05 -13.04 17.00
N LEU A 70 -5.23 -12.49 17.30
CA LEU A 70 -6.33 -12.36 16.35
C LEU A 70 -5.97 -11.47 15.15
N ILE A 71 -5.24 -10.37 15.37
CA ILE A 71 -4.72 -9.54 14.27
C ILE A 71 -3.79 -10.35 13.37
N ASP A 72 -2.86 -11.10 13.95
CA ASP A 72 -1.90 -11.90 13.20
C ASP A 72 -2.58 -13.05 12.44
N GLU A 73 -3.53 -13.74 13.05
CA GLU A 73 -4.34 -14.80 12.44
C GLU A 73 -5.16 -14.29 11.24
N SER A 74 -5.75 -13.09 11.36
CA SER A 74 -6.49 -12.46 10.26
C SER A 74 -5.62 -11.99 9.10
N GLN A 75 -4.30 -11.99 9.28
CA GLN A 75 -3.34 -11.46 8.32
C GLN A 75 -3.72 -10.03 7.89
N LEU A 76 -4.16 -9.19 8.84
CA LEU A 76 -4.70 -7.85 8.57
C LEU A 76 -3.78 -7.01 7.67
N ILE A 77 -2.52 -6.89 8.06
CA ILE A 77 -1.53 -6.08 7.34
C ILE A 77 -1.08 -6.77 6.04
N PRO A 78 -0.76 -8.09 6.02
CA PRO A 78 -0.42 -8.78 4.78
C PRO A 78 -1.52 -8.74 3.72
N HIS A 79 -2.80 -8.90 4.08
CA HIS A 79 -3.92 -8.78 3.14
C HIS A 79 -4.00 -7.37 2.57
N TRP A 80 -3.98 -6.35 3.44
CA TRP A 80 -4.06 -4.95 3.01
C TRP A 80 -2.91 -4.55 2.07
N LYS A 81 -1.70 -5.02 2.37
CA LYS A 81 -0.50 -4.81 1.55
C LYS A 81 -0.39 -5.74 0.33
N GLN A 82 -1.33 -6.66 0.15
CA GLN A 82 -1.31 -7.65 -0.93
C GLN A 82 -0.02 -8.52 -0.92
N LEU A 83 0.49 -8.84 0.27
CA LEU A 83 1.68 -9.67 0.47
C LEU A 83 1.35 -11.16 0.65
N VAL A 84 0.06 -11.50 0.68
CA VAL A 84 -0.38 -12.89 0.78
C VAL A 84 -0.11 -13.58 -0.55
N ARG A 85 0.82 -14.54 -0.54
CA ARG A 85 1.05 -15.43 -1.68
C ARG A 85 -0.22 -16.26 -1.89
N ASP A 86 -0.79 -16.20 -3.08
CA ASP A 86 -1.67 -17.27 -3.53
C ASP A 86 -0.89 -18.58 -3.40
N ALA A 87 -1.30 -19.45 -2.47
CA ALA A 87 -0.79 -20.81 -2.34
C ALA A 87 -1.25 -21.69 -3.53
N SER A 88 -1.38 -21.11 -4.71
CA SER A 88 -1.51 -21.79 -5.98
C SER A 88 -0.14 -22.35 -6.35
N ARG A 89 0.10 -23.57 -5.84
CA ARG A 89 1.13 -24.53 -6.22
C ARG A 89 1.72 -24.26 -7.62
N THR A 90 2.83 -23.55 -7.66
CA THR A 90 3.92 -23.86 -8.58
C THR A 90 5.09 -24.27 -7.71
N SER A 91 5.17 -25.57 -7.42
CA SER A 91 6.45 -26.17 -7.03
C SER A 91 7.37 -26.07 -8.24
N SER A 92 7.94 -24.88 -8.45
CA SER A 92 9.15 -24.74 -9.25
C SER A 92 10.25 -25.38 -8.41
N THR A 93 10.39 -26.69 -8.61
CA THR A 93 11.56 -27.42 -8.16
C THR A 93 12.78 -26.64 -8.64
N ALA A 94 13.51 -26.05 -7.69
CA ALA A 94 14.77 -25.40 -7.97
C ALA A 94 15.69 -26.45 -8.59
N ALA A 95 15.86 -26.38 -9.91
CA ALA A 95 16.80 -27.22 -10.62
C ALA A 95 18.20 -26.93 -10.09
N THR A 96 18.75 -27.90 -9.37
CA THR A 96 20.14 -27.86 -8.91
C THR A 96 21.05 -27.98 -10.14
N PRO A 97 22.16 -27.20 -10.26
CA PRO A 97 23.06 -27.31 -11.40
C PRO A 97 23.87 -28.61 -11.31
N SER A 98 23.55 -29.59 -12.14
CA SER A 98 24.32 -30.83 -12.30
C SER A 98 25.63 -30.56 -13.03
N LYS A 99 26.77 -30.93 -12.44
CA LYS A 99 28.06 -31.03 -13.15
C LYS A 99 28.12 -32.32 -14.01
N PRO A 100 28.91 -32.34 -15.10
CA PRO A 100 28.89 -33.40 -16.11
C PRO A 100 29.90 -34.53 -15.82
N GLY A 101 29.58 -35.77 -16.22
CA GLY A 101 30.56 -36.86 -16.23
C GLY A 101 30.08 -38.27 -16.57
N THR A 102 30.04 -38.57 -17.87
CA THR A 102 30.36 -39.86 -18.55
C THR A 102 29.42 -41.11 -18.47
N PRO A 103 29.38 -41.94 -19.56
CA PRO A 103 28.25 -42.79 -19.96
C PRO A 103 28.46 -44.28 -19.68
N VAL A 104 27.41 -45.11 -19.69
CA VAL A 104 27.44 -46.52 -20.16
C VAL A 104 26.02 -47.06 -20.45
N GLN A 105 25.85 -47.46 -21.71
CA GLN A 105 25.13 -48.58 -22.36
C GLN A 105 23.62 -48.87 -22.21
N LEU A 106 23.05 -49.01 -23.42
CA LEU A 106 21.84 -49.70 -23.85
C LEU A 106 21.71 -51.15 -23.35
N VAL A 107 20.48 -51.58 -23.07
CA VAL A 107 19.93 -52.86 -23.57
C VAL A 107 18.45 -52.67 -23.94
N SER A 108 18.12 -53.19 -25.12
CA SER A 108 16.86 -53.15 -25.85
C SER A 108 15.90 -54.29 -25.47
N GLY A 109 14.59 -54.11 -25.70
CA GLY A 109 13.68 -55.25 -25.99
C GLY A 109 12.18 -54.96 -25.84
N PRO A 110 11.28 -55.53 -26.68
CA PRO A 110 10.23 -54.73 -27.33
C PRO A 110 8.78 -55.32 -27.34
N GLN A 111 7.87 -54.53 -27.95
CA GLN A 111 6.66 -54.91 -28.70
C GLN A 111 5.33 -55.29 -27.99
N GLY A 112 4.23 -54.70 -28.51
CA GLY A 112 2.86 -55.22 -28.37
C GLY A 112 1.78 -54.22 -28.83
N VAL A 113 1.38 -54.34 -30.09
CA VAL A 113 0.43 -53.46 -30.84
C VAL A 113 -1.02 -54.00 -30.74
N SER A 114 -2.00 -53.13 -31.05
CA SER A 114 -3.37 -53.40 -31.54
C SER A 114 -4.50 -53.32 -30.49
N GLY A 115 -5.66 -52.69 -30.68
CA GLY A 115 -6.30 -52.00 -31.81
C GLY A 115 -7.69 -51.49 -31.34
N SER A 116 -8.18 -50.39 -31.89
CA SER A 116 -9.54 -49.83 -31.69
C SER A 116 -10.62 -50.69 -32.41
N PRO A 117 -11.95 -50.36 -32.42
CA PRO A 117 -12.69 -49.24 -31.83
C PRO A 117 -14.05 -49.61 -31.17
N SER A 118 -14.58 -48.74 -30.31
CA SER A 118 -16.04 -48.64 -30.12
C SER A 118 -16.45 -47.28 -29.56
N THR A 119 -17.14 -46.54 -30.41
CA THR A 119 -18.01 -45.39 -30.13
C THR A 119 -19.04 -45.72 -29.05
N GLN A 120 -19.00 -45.01 -27.93
CA GLN A 120 -20.21 -44.67 -27.17
C GLN A 120 -20.14 -43.23 -26.69
N THR A 121 -21.12 -42.48 -27.18
CA THR A 121 -21.54 -41.14 -26.78
C THR A 121 -21.96 -41.11 -25.31
N SER A 122 -21.50 -40.10 -24.56
CA SER A 122 -22.35 -39.22 -23.72
C SER A 122 -21.55 -38.58 -22.59
N GLY A 123 -21.81 -37.29 -22.36
CA GLY A 123 -21.65 -36.66 -21.05
C GLY A 123 -20.56 -35.60 -20.96
N ASP A 124 -20.89 -34.37 -21.37
CA ASP A 124 -20.76 -33.16 -20.53
C ASP A 124 -19.61 -33.10 -19.51
N ARG A 125 -18.38 -33.40 -19.93
CA ARG A 125 -17.15 -33.19 -19.15
C ARG A 125 -16.22 -32.15 -19.75
N LYS A 126 -16.71 -31.36 -20.72
CA LYS A 126 -16.01 -30.19 -21.25
C LYS A 126 -16.65 -28.94 -20.66
N ARG A 127 -15.83 -28.14 -19.94
CA ARG A 127 -16.12 -26.87 -19.25
C ARG A 127 -16.65 -26.96 -17.82
N ARG A 128 -15.89 -27.58 -16.92
CA ARG A 128 -15.63 -26.89 -15.65
C ARG A 128 -14.42 -25.99 -15.88
N ARG A 129 -14.67 -24.81 -16.49
CA ARG A 129 -13.72 -23.71 -16.42
C ARG A 129 -13.57 -23.41 -14.93
N ILE A 130 -12.39 -23.63 -14.40
CA ILE A 130 -11.92 -22.86 -13.26
C ILE A 130 -12.02 -21.40 -13.75
N LEU A 131 -13.00 -20.67 -13.24
CA LEU A 131 -13.20 -19.27 -13.55
C LEU A 131 -12.03 -18.56 -12.87
N PHE A 132 -10.90 -18.44 -13.56
CA PHE A 132 -9.94 -17.38 -13.28
C PHE A 132 -10.72 -16.09 -13.50
N GLN A 133 -11.29 -15.55 -12.43
CA GLN A 133 -12.12 -14.35 -12.48
C GLN A 133 -11.19 -13.18 -12.81
N THR A 134 -11.21 -12.80 -14.09
CA THR A 134 -10.42 -11.73 -14.70
C THR A 134 -10.95 -10.38 -14.22
N ARG A 135 -10.06 -9.41 -14.03
CA ARG A 135 -10.40 -7.99 -13.77
C ARG A 135 -11.42 -7.48 -14.79
N ASP A 136 -12.37 -6.65 -14.38
CA ASP A 136 -13.46 -6.19 -15.25
C ASP A 136 -12.99 -5.03 -16.13
N LYS A 137 -12.63 -5.37 -17.38
CA LYS A 137 -12.22 -4.41 -18.41
C LYS A 137 -13.19 -3.24 -18.56
N ARG A 138 -14.50 -3.49 -18.39
CA ARG A 138 -15.51 -2.43 -18.50
C ARG A 138 -15.38 -1.44 -17.34
N GLN A 139 -15.20 -1.90 -16.10
CA GLN A 139 -15.02 -1.01 -14.95
C GLN A 139 -13.73 -0.20 -15.09
N ARG A 140 -12.66 -0.84 -15.57
CA ARG A 140 -11.39 -0.17 -15.87
C ARG A 140 -11.58 0.95 -16.90
N ASP A 141 -12.21 0.67 -18.04
CA ASP A 141 -12.41 1.64 -19.11
C ASP A 141 -13.32 2.80 -18.67
N LEU A 142 -14.35 2.52 -17.86
CA LEU A 142 -15.19 3.55 -17.25
C LEU A 142 -14.42 4.40 -16.23
N CYS A 143 -13.48 3.82 -15.47
CA CYS A 143 -12.64 4.56 -14.54
C CYS A 143 -11.71 5.52 -15.28
N LEU A 144 -11.09 5.04 -16.36
CA LEU A 144 -10.28 5.85 -17.26
C LEU A 144 -11.09 7.00 -17.88
N GLN A 145 -12.35 6.74 -18.24
CA GLN A 145 -13.27 7.76 -18.75
C GLN A 145 -13.58 8.81 -17.68
N ARG A 146 -13.99 8.39 -16.47
CA ARG A 146 -14.31 9.28 -15.36
C ARG A 146 -13.14 10.20 -15.01
N ASP A 147 -11.95 9.63 -14.89
CA ASP A 147 -10.75 10.35 -14.45
C ASP A 147 -10.00 11.01 -15.62
N GLN A 148 -10.59 11.02 -16.81
CA GLN A 148 -10.04 11.65 -18.02
C GLN A 148 -8.62 11.18 -18.37
N ARG A 149 -8.31 9.90 -18.10
CA ARG A 149 -6.97 9.31 -18.27
C ARG A 149 -5.87 10.12 -17.58
N LYS A 150 -6.17 10.64 -16.39
CA LYS A 150 -5.22 11.38 -15.56
C LYS A 150 -5.14 10.77 -14.17
N CYS A 151 -3.97 10.91 -13.55
CA CYS A 151 -3.80 10.64 -12.14
C CYS A 151 -4.66 11.61 -11.31
N VAL A 152 -5.57 11.07 -10.50
CA VAL A 152 -6.47 11.87 -9.65
C VAL A 152 -5.76 12.62 -8.53
N ILE A 153 -4.47 12.34 -8.29
CA ILE A 153 -3.64 13.02 -7.28
C ILE A 153 -2.78 14.12 -7.90
N THR A 154 -2.12 13.84 -9.02
CA THR A 154 -1.09 14.72 -9.62
C THR A 154 -1.58 15.51 -10.82
N GLY A 155 -2.72 15.12 -11.41
CA GLY A 155 -3.18 15.63 -12.70
C GLY A 155 -2.35 15.15 -13.90
N SER A 156 -1.36 14.26 -13.70
CA SER A 156 -0.56 13.69 -14.79
C SER A 156 -1.40 12.89 -15.76
N GLY A 157 -1.21 13.13 -17.05
CA GLY A 157 -1.72 12.25 -18.11
C GLY A 157 -0.94 10.94 -18.20
N GLU A 158 -1.11 10.24 -19.33
CA GLU A 158 -0.53 8.92 -19.58
C GLU A 158 1.01 8.87 -19.41
N PRO A 159 1.58 7.75 -18.90
CA PRO A 159 0.90 6.52 -18.48
C PRO A 159 0.12 6.67 -17.16
N VAL A 160 -1.02 5.99 -17.08
CA VAL A 160 -1.93 5.97 -15.92
C VAL A 160 -2.40 4.54 -15.69
N GLU A 161 -2.53 4.18 -14.42
CA GLU A 161 -2.92 2.85 -13.96
C GLU A 161 -4.21 2.93 -13.13
N VAL A 162 -5.08 1.93 -13.27
CA VAL A 162 -6.33 1.88 -12.50
C VAL A 162 -6.09 1.13 -11.20
N ALA A 163 -6.09 1.86 -10.09
CA ALA A 163 -5.78 1.35 -8.78
C ALA A 163 -7.06 1.08 -7.98
N HIS A 164 -7.06 -0.04 -7.25
CA HIS A 164 -8.08 -0.35 -6.26
C HIS A 164 -7.84 0.42 -4.95
N ILE A 165 -8.92 0.83 -4.28
CA ILE A 165 -8.86 1.43 -2.93
C ILE A 165 -8.83 0.33 -1.87
N PHE A 166 -9.83 -0.55 -1.92
CA PHE A 166 -9.84 -1.83 -1.24
C PHE A 166 -9.24 -2.88 -2.18
N PRO A 167 -8.15 -3.58 -1.77
CA PRO A 167 -7.41 -4.48 -2.65
C PRO A 167 -8.25 -5.57 -3.32
N PHE A 168 -8.01 -5.79 -4.61
CA PHE A 168 -8.65 -6.87 -5.38
C PHE A 168 -8.35 -8.26 -4.81
N ALA A 169 -7.13 -8.47 -4.29
CA ALA A 169 -6.71 -9.72 -3.66
C ALA A 169 -7.58 -10.12 -2.45
N MET A 170 -8.32 -9.18 -1.86
CA MET A 170 -9.16 -9.38 -0.69
C MET A 170 -10.64 -9.64 -1.05
N ARG A 171 -10.99 -9.82 -2.33
CA ARG A 171 -12.38 -10.03 -2.79
C ARG A 171 -13.06 -11.24 -2.13
N ASP A 172 -12.30 -12.30 -1.86
CA ASP A 172 -12.86 -13.54 -1.32
C ASP A 172 -13.27 -13.41 0.16
N LEU A 173 -12.70 -12.41 0.87
CA LEU A 173 -12.99 -12.04 2.27
C LEU A 173 -14.43 -11.57 2.51
N GLN A 174 -15.24 -11.48 1.44
CA GLN A 174 -16.63 -11.04 1.48
C GLN A 174 -17.62 -12.20 1.63
N THR A 175 -17.18 -13.45 1.48
CA THR A 175 -18.08 -14.62 1.49
C THR A 175 -18.74 -14.85 2.87
N PRO A 176 -20.00 -15.32 2.91
CA PRO A 176 -20.68 -15.63 4.17
C PRO A 176 -19.91 -16.65 5.03
N GLU A 177 -19.27 -17.63 4.38
CA GLU A 177 -18.46 -18.65 5.03
C GLU A 177 -17.28 -18.02 5.76
N GLN A 178 -16.51 -17.17 5.08
CA GLN A 178 -15.38 -16.49 5.70
C GLN A 178 -15.82 -15.51 6.79
N ARG A 179 -16.98 -14.83 6.66
CA ARG A 179 -17.50 -13.96 7.72
C ARG A 179 -17.86 -14.69 9.02
N SER A 180 -18.13 -15.99 8.95
CA SER A 180 -18.41 -16.80 10.14
C SER A 180 -17.16 -17.12 10.97
N GLU A 181 -15.97 -16.97 10.38
CA GLU A 181 -14.71 -17.20 11.05
C GLU A 181 -14.40 -16.04 12.02
N SER A 182 -14.09 -16.36 13.27
CA SER A 182 -13.79 -15.36 14.31
C SER A 182 -12.57 -14.51 13.98
N SER A 183 -11.59 -15.10 13.29
CA SER A 183 -10.36 -14.45 12.83
C SER A 183 -10.52 -13.77 11.46
N ASN A 184 -11.74 -13.69 10.90
CA ASN A 184 -11.96 -12.98 9.65
C ASN A 184 -11.59 -11.49 9.78
N PHE A 185 -10.99 -10.96 8.72
CA PHE A 185 -10.61 -9.55 8.58
C PHE A 185 -11.67 -8.58 9.13
N TRP A 186 -12.93 -8.71 8.72
CA TRP A 186 -14.00 -7.78 9.13
C TRP A 186 -14.35 -7.91 10.61
N ASN A 187 -14.30 -9.13 11.17
CA ASN A 187 -14.57 -9.36 12.59
C ASN A 187 -13.46 -8.77 13.47
N ILE A 188 -12.20 -8.84 13.02
CA ILE A 188 -11.08 -8.21 13.73
C ILE A 188 -11.19 -6.69 13.73
N LEU A 189 -11.64 -6.08 12.64
CA LEU A 189 -11.88 -4.63 12.62
C LEU A 189 -12.90 -4.21 13.69
N LYS A 190 -13.93 -5.02 13.98
CA LYS A 190 -14.95 -4.69 15.00
C LYS A 190 -14.41 -4.63 16.43
N ILE A 191 -13.21 -5.16 16.70
CA ILE A 191 -12.55 -4.99 17.99
C ILE A 191 -12.14 -3.53 18.20
N PHE A 192 -11.67 -2.86 17.14
CA PHE A 192 -11.04 -1.54 17.22
C PHE A 192 -11.91 -0.40 16.67
N TRP A 193 -12.86 -0.69 15.78
CA TRP A 193 -13.79 0.28 15.22
C TRP A 193 -15.24 -0.15 15.46
N THR A 194 -16.16 0.80 15.52
CA THR A 194 -17.56 0.46 15.82
C THR A 194 -18.16 -0.44 14.74
N GLU A 195 -19.08 -1.31 15.15
CA GLU A 195 -19.70 -2.26 14.23
C GLU A 195 -20.41 -1.54 13.07
N GLU A 196 -21.05 -0.39 13.33
CA GLU A 196 -21.71 0.39 12.29
C GLU A 196 -20.74 0.89 11.24
N LYS A 197 -19.54 1.33 11.65
CA LYS A 197 -18.49 1.79 10.76
C LYS A 197 -17.94 0.65 9.91
N VAL A 198 -17.63 -0.49 10.52
CA VAL A 198 -17.14 -1.67 9.81
C VAL A 198 -18.17 -2.20 8.80
N GLU A 199 -19.45 -2.20 9.17
CA GLU A 199 -20.51 -2.68 8.29
C GLU A 199 -20.77 -1.71 7.12
N ARG A 200 -20.60 -0.39 7.29
CA ARG A 200 -20.59 0.56 6.16
C ARG A 200 -19.47 0.26 5.16
N TRP A 201 -18.24 0.10 5.66
CA TRP A 201 -17.08 -0.25 4.82
C TRP A 201 -17.30 -1.56 4.06
N PHE A 202 -17.81 -2.58 4.74
CA PHE A 202 -18.14 -3.85 4.12
C PHE A 202 -19.20 -3.70 3.03
N ASN A 203 -20.29 -3.00 3.31
CA ASN A 203 -21.39 -2.84 2.36
C ASN A 203 -20.99 -2.10 1.07
N ALA A 204 -20.00 -1.21 1.14
CA ALA A 204 -19.48 -0.51 -0.03
C ALA A 204 -18.80 -1.44 -1.06
N ILE A 205 -18.29 -2.60 -0.64
CA ILE A 205 -17.63 -3.59 -1.52
C ILE A 205 -18.32 -4.96 -1.52
N ARG A 206 -19.39 -5.16 -0.74
CA ARG A 206 -20.05 -6.45 -0.51
C ARG A 206 -20.41 -7.23 -1.77
N ALA A 207 -20.77 -6.53 -2.84
CA ALA A 207 -21.17 -7.16 -4.10
C ALA A 207 -19.95 -7.59 -4.93
N THR A 208 -18.92 -6.75 -4.98
CA THR A 208 -17.68 -6.96 -5.74
C THR A 208 -16.67 -5.87 -5.41
N THR A 209 -15.38 -6.19 -5.48
CA THR A 209 -14.30 -5.20 -5.45
C THR A 209 -14.14 -4.48 -6.79
N GLU A 210 -14.63 -5.07 -7.88
CA GLU A 210 -14.56 -4.54 -9.25
C GLU A 210 -15.73 -3.57 -9.50
N THR A 211 -15.63 -2.38 -8.92
CA THR A 211 -16.65 -1.32 -9.04
C THR A 211 -15.97 0.03 -9.16
N LEU A 212 -16.50 0.94 -9.99
CA LEU A 212 -16.01 2.32 -10.10
C LEU A 212 -15.87 3.05 -8.75
N ARG A 213 -16.71 2.68 -7.78
CA ARG A 213 -16.68 3.20 -6.41
C ARG A 213 -15.41 2.80 -5.64
N ASN A 214 -14.73 1.74 -6.07
CA ASN A 214 -13.50 1.20 -5.48
C ASN A 214 -12.26 1.45 -6.36
N LEU A 215 -12.39 2.22 -7.46
CA LEU A 215 -11.33 2.44 -8.44
C LEU A 215 -11.02 3.92 -8.60
N PHE A 216 -9.75 4.25 -8.81
CA PHE A 216 -9.31 5.52 -9.36
C PHE A 216 -8.04 5.39 -10.19
N CYS A 217 -7.76 6.41 -11.01
CA CYS A 217 -6.57 6.49 -11.83
C CYS A 217 -5.39 7.09 -11.06
N LEU A 218 -4.25 6.41 -11.04
CA LEU A 218 -2.99 6.90 -10.49
C LEU A 218 -1.89 6.94 -11.57
N SER A 219 -0.91 7.83 -11.42
CA SER A 219 0.34 7.70 -12.16
C SER A 219 1.14 6.52 -11.59
N PRO A 220 2.01 5.86 -12.38
CA PRO A 220 2.75 4.68 -11.91
C PRO A 220 3.46 4.89 -10.58
N ASN A 221 4.13 6.04 -10.40
CA ASN A 221 4.79 6.38 -9.15
C ASN A 221 3.79 6.51 -7.98
N ALA A 222 2.63 7.15 -8.20
CA ALA A 222 1.62 7.28 -7.15
C ALA A 222 1.02 5.91 -6.80
N HIS A 223 0.82 5.03 -7.78
CA HIS A 223 0.32 3.69 -7.53
C HIS A 223 1.32 2.85 -6.73
N ALA A 224 2.61 2.88 -7.10
CA ALA A 224 3.68 2.26 -6.33
C ALA A 224 3.72 2.80 -4.88
N TYR A 225 3.55 4.11 -4.68
CA TYR A 225 3.51 4.73 -3.36
C TYR A 225 2.28 4.31 -2.54
N GLN A 226 1.15 4.07 -3.19
CA GLN A 226 -0.03 3.52 -2.53
C GLN A 226 0.25 2.13 -1.96
N GLY A 227 0.78 1.21 -2.79
CA GLY A 227 1.13 -0.15 -2.37
C GLY A 227 2.21 -0.20 -1.29
N LYS A 228 3.15 0.75 -1.32
CA LYS A 228 4.18 0.92 -0.28
C LYS A 228 3.69 1.61 0.99
N ILE A 229 2.42 2.01 1.07
CA ILE A 229 1.82 2.67 2.24
C ILE A 229 2.52 4.01 2.55
N TYR A 230 2.84 4.77 1.51
CA TYR A 230 3.55 6.05 1.68
C TYR A 230 2.62 7.22 1.96
N PHE A 231 1.35 7.12 1.55
CA PHE A 231 0.37 8.17 1.75
C PHE A 231 -1.00 7.57 2.07
N ALA A 232 -1.87 8.42 2.60
CA ALA A 232 -3.28 8.13 2.74
C ALA A 232 -4.12 9.30 2.21
N LEU A 233 -5.32 8.98 1.73
CA LEU A 233 -6.31 9.94 1.28
C LEU A 233 -7.44 10.02 2.30
N LYS A 234 -7.62 11.19 2.92
CA LYS A 234 -8.72 11.44 3.86
C LYS A 234 -9.86 12.15 3.14
N HIS A 235 -11.07 11.60 3.19
CA HIS A 235 -12.27 12.32 2.75
C HIS A 235 -12.53 13.53 3.64
N ILE A 236 -12.88 14.67 3.04
CA ILE A 236 -13.19 15.91 3.74
C ILE A 236 -14.66 16.25 3.59
N ILE A 237 -15.10 16.51 2.35
CA ILE A 237 -16.46 16.96 2.03
C ILE A 237 -16.88 16.34 0.69
N SER A 238 -18.17 16.00 0.58
CA SER A 238 -18.84 15.74 -0.69
C SER A 238 -19.89 16.84 -0.92
N ASN A 239 -20.17 17.17 -2.18
CA ASN A 239 -21.30 18.02 -2.49
C ASN A 239 -22.63 17.25 -2.46
N GLU A 240 -23.76 17.98 -2.42
CA GLU A 240 -25.10 17.40 -2.25
C GLU A 240 -25.49 16.40 -3.34
N ASN A 241 -25.04 16.63 -4.58
CA ASN A 241 -25.33 15.79 -5.74
C ASN A 241 -24.29 14.68 -5.98
N ASN A 242 -23.30 14.52 -5.10
CA ASN A 242 -22.16 13.59 -5.25
C ASN A 242 -21.34 13.75 -6.54
N SER A 243 -21.41 14.92 -7.20
CA SER A 243 -20.63 15.22 -8.41
C SER A 243 -19.21 15.73 -8.11
N SER A 244 -18.93 16.11 -6.86
CA SER A 244 -17.63 16.59 -6.40
C SER A 244 -17.28 15.99 -5.05
N ARG A 245 -16.02 15.59 -4.91
CA ARG A 245 -15.47 15.00 -3.69
C ARG A 245 -14.12 15.62 -3.38
N THR A 246 -14.01 16.22 -2.20
CA THR A 246 -12.77 16.80 -1.71
C THR A 246 -12.05 15.81 -0.81
N VAL A 247 -10.80 15.50 -1.15
CA VAL A 247 -9.91 14.64 -0.35
C VAL A 247 -8.67 15.41 0.06
N LYS A 248 -8.10 15.05 1.21
CA LYS A 248 -6.85 15.58 1.71
C LYS A 248 -5.77 14.51 1.62
N PHE A 249 -4.70 14.84 0.92
CA PHE A 249 -3.53 13.99 0.80
C PHE A 249 -2.62 14.15 2.02
N ILE A 250 -2.20 13.04 2.61
CA ILE A 250 -1.28 13.03 3.76
C ILE A 250 -0.13 12.07 3.47
N TRP A 251 1.11 12.56 3.50
CA TRP A 251 2.29 11.70 3.53
C TRP A 251 2.36 11.00 4.88
N LEU A 252 2.45 9.66 4.85
CA LEU A 252 2.62 8.85 6.03
C LEU A 252 4.11 8.78 6.38
N PRO A 253 4.46 9.01 7.66
CA PRO A 253 5.84 8.88 8.10
C PRO A 253 6.38 7.47 7.89
N HIS A 254 7.70 7.35 7.79
CA HIS A 254 8.33 6.05 7.96
C HIS A 254 8.35 5.69 9.44
N PHE A 255 7.76 4.54 9.78
CA PHE A 255 7.87 3.95 11.11
C PHE A 255 8.89 2.82 11.04
N GLU A 256 9.84 2.84 11.96
CA GLU A 256 10.77 1.72 12.11
C GLU A 256 10.00 0.46 12.51
N ASN A 257 10.52 -0.69 12.10
CA ASN A 257 9.96 -1.98 12.43
C ASN A 257 10.49 -2.42 13.81
N TYR A 258 9.63 -2.27 14.82
CA TYR A 258 9.87 -2.73 16.18
C TYR A 258 9.16 -4.07 16.39
N ARG A 259 9.87 -5.04 16.97
CA ARG A 259 9.25 -6.34 17.29
C ARG A 259 8.11 -6.19 18.31
N SER A 260 8.28 -5.31 19.28
CA SER A 260 7.31 -5.07 20.33
C SER A 260 7.45 -3.67 20.93
N LEU A 261 6.32 -3.08 21.34
CA LEU A 261 6.23 -1.73 21.90
C LEU A 261 5.32 -1.71 23.13
N ARG A 262 5.53 -0.76 24.04
CA ARG A 262 4.57 -0.46 25.11
C ARG A 262 3.34 0.22 24.53
N LEU A 263 2.16 -0.05 25.08
CA LEU A 263 0.90 0.53 24.58
C LEU A 263 0.87 2.05 24.68
N SER A 264 1.52 2.59 25.72
CA SER A 264 1.65 4.03 25.99
C SER A 264 2.71 4.73 25.13
N THR A 265 3.46 4.01 24.28
CA THR A 265 4.47 4.61 23.40
C THR A 265 3.79 5.55 22.43
N GLU A 266 4.14 6.84 22.46
CA GLU A 266 3.63 7.80 21.50
C GLU A 266 4.19 7.51 20.10
N PRO A 267 3.40 7.69 19.04
CA PRO A 267 3.90 7.62 17.66
C PRO A 267 4.84 8.81 17.40
N SER A 268 6.12 8.66 17.77
CA SER A 268 7.13 9.70 17.63
C SER A 268 7.65 9.74 16.20
N VAL A 269 6.95 10.45 15.31
CA VAL A 269 7.51 10.71 13.97
C VAL A 269 7.40 12.16 13.59
N THR A 270 8.48 12.67 12.98
CA THR A 270 8.49 14.02 12.43
C THR A 270 7.45 14.09 11.32
N PRO A 271 6.47 15.02 11.38
CA PRO A 271 5.47 15.17 10.33
C PRO A 271 6.15 15.36 8.98
N VAL A 272 5.81 14.53 8.01
CA VAL A 272 6.29 14.70 6.64
C VAL A 272 5.50 15.84 6.02
N THR A 273 6.15 16.95 5.73
CA THR A 273 5.48 18.13 5.18
C THR A 273 5.40 18.08 3.66
N THR A 274 6.52 17.91 2.96
CA THR A 274 6.55 18.03 1.48
C THR A 274 7.16 16.83 0.78
N PHE A 275 8.28 16.32 1.28
CA PHE A 275 8.95 15.15 0.73
C PHE A 275 9.12 14.09 1.81
N ARG A 276 8.66 12.88 1.51
CA ARG A 276 8.83 11.71 2.38
C ARG A 276 10.25 11.16 2.23
N ARG A 277 10.80 10.56 3.29
CA ARG A 277 12.00 9.72 3.18
C ARG A 277 11.61 8.26 3.14
N ASP A 278 12.23 7.49 2.25
CA ASP A 278 12.12 6.03 2.23
C ASP A 278 13.01 5.39 3.31
N GLY A 279 12.98 4.05 3.42
CA GLY A 279 13.73 3.32 4.46
C GLY A 279 15.25 3.41 4.31
N VAL A 280 15.76 3.82 3.14
CA VAL A 280 17.20 3.99 2.86
C VAL A 280 17.64 5.45 2.80
N GLY A 281 16.72 6.39 3.07
CA GLY A 281 16.98 7.83 3.10
C GLY A 281 16.79 8.56 1.77
N GLY A 282 16.30 7.89 0.73
CA GLY A 282 15.88 8.49 -0.53
C GLY A 282 14.67 9.41 -0.36
N ARG A 283 14.56 10.43 -1.21
CA ARG A 283 13.46 11.40 -1.17
C ARG A 283 12.36 10.99 -2.13
N VAL A 284 11.15 10.93 -1.60
CA VAL A 284 9.93 10.58 -2.30
C VAL A 284 9.00 11.78 -2.33
N GLY A 285 8.45 12.06 -3.51
CA GLY A 285 7.53 13.17 -3.71
C GLY A 285 6.63 12.96 -4.92
N LEU A 286 5.55 13.73 -4.94
CA LEU A 286 4.63 13.88 -6.07
C LEU A 286 4.52 15.36 -6.41
N LEU A 287 4.26 15.66 -7.68
CA LEU A 287 4.08 17.01 -8.18
C LEU A 287 2.64 17.15 -8.67
N ASP A 288 1.97 18.22 -8.26
CA ASP A 288 0.72 18.64 -8.87
C ASP A 288 1.06 19.38 -10.16
N LEU A 289 0.71 18.79 -11.30
CA LEU A 289 1.03 19.35 -12.62
C LEU A 289 0.11 20.50 -13.04
N SER A 290 -1.00 20.71 -12.34
CA SER A 290 -1.85 21.89 -12.58
C SER A 290 -1.20 23.15 -12.01
N THR A 291 -0.55 23.03 -10.84
CA THR A 291 0.09 24.15 -10.12
C THR A 291 1.62 24.18 -10.26
N GLY A 292 2.23 23.08 -10.75
CA GLY A 292 3.68 22.90 -10.78
C GLY A 292 4.32 22.78 -9.39
N SER A 293 3.53 22.52 -8.35
CA SER A 293 3.97 22.53 -6.94
C SER A 293 4.04 21.13 -6.35
N ALA A 294 4.95 20.92 -5.41
CA ALA A 294 5.07 19.62 -4.73
C ALA A 294 3.84 19.35 -3.85
N ILE A 295 3.28 18.14 -3.97
CA ILE A 295 2.15 17.71 -3.16
C ILE A 295 2.64 17.48 -1.74
N SER A 296 2.20 18.36 -0.84
CA SER A 296 2.54 18.35 0.58
C SER A 296 1.43 17.67 1.40
N SER A 297 1.75 17.21 2.61
CA SER A 297 0.73 16.75 3.55
C SER A 297 -0.24 17.87 3.88
N GLY A 298 -1.53 17.60 3.76
CA GLY A 298 -2.59 18.58 3.87
C GLY A 298 -3.05 19.14 2.53
N HIS A 299 -2.38 18.83 1.42
CA HIS A 299 -2.81 19.22 0.09
C HIS A 299 -4.21 18.69 -0.18
N THR A 300 -5.08 19.57 -0.64
CA THR A 300 -6.50 19.27 -0.84
C THR A 300 -6.74 19.13 -2.33
N ILE A 301 -7.35 18.01 -2.71
CA ILE A 301 -7.59 17.61 -4.09
C ILE A 301 -9.10 17.48 -4.26
N VAL A 302 -9.62 18.06 -5.34
CA VAL A 302 -11.03 17.99 -5.69
C VAL A 302 -11.18 17.04 -6.87
N TRP A 303 -11.98 16.00 -6.68
CA TRP A 303 -12.38 15.08 -7.73
C TRP A 303 -13.78 15.44 -8.20
N GLU A 304 -14.01 15.39 -9.50
CA GLU A 304 -15.27 15.79 -10.11
C GLU A 304 -15.75 14.75 -11.12
N THR A 305 -17.06 14.61 -11.24
CA THR A 305 -17.71 13.80 -12.27
C THR A 305 -18.94 14.54 -12.78
N GLU A 306 -19.16 14.51 -14.10
CA GLU A 306 -20.36 15.07 -14.71
C GLU A 306 -21.57 14.13 -14.58
N ASP A 307 -21.32 12.84 -14.33
CA ASP A 307 -22.33 11.80 -14.23
C ASP A 307 -22.16 10.99 -12.94
N PRO A 308 -22.65 11.47 -11.79
CA PRO A 308 -22.51 10.79 -10.51
C PRO A 308 -23.26 9.45 -10.43
N VAL A 309 -24.13 9.15 -11.39
CA VAL A 309 -24.91 7.90 -11.44
C VAL A 309 -24.14 6.82 -12.19
N ASN A 310 -23.67 7.11 -13.41
CA ASN A 310 -22.99 6.12 -14.25
C ASN A 310 -21.46 6.14 -14.09
N LEU A 311 -20.88 7.28 -13.69
CA LEU A 311 -19.45 7.47 -13.43
C LEU A 311 -19.24 7.99 -11.99
N PRO A 312 -19.69 7.23 -10.96
CA PRO A 312 -19.58 7.66 -9.58
C PRO A 312 -18.12 7.84 -9.16
N LEU A 313 -17.88 8.84 -8.32
CA LEU A 313 -16.61 9.04 -7.63
C LEU A 313 -16.40 7.95 -6.55
N PRO A 314 -15.15 7.71 -6.11
CA PRO A 314 -14.81 6.67 -5.13
C PRO A 314 -15.49 6.76 -3.77
N ASP A 315 -16.15 5.68 -3.31
CA ASP A 315 -17.05 5.70 -2.16
C ASP A 315 -16.44 6.29 -0.88
N VAL A 316 -17.23 7.07 -0.14
CA VAL A 316 -16.76 7.76 1.08
C VAL A 316 -16.38 6.77 2.17
N ASP A 317 -17.09 5.64 2.25
CA ASP A 317 -16.83 4.60 3.24
C ASP A 317 -15.52 3.88 2.90
N LEU A 318 -15.20 3.69 1.62
CA LEU A 318 -13.93 3.10 1.19
C LEU A 318 -12.74 4.05 1.39
N LEU A 319 -12.95 5.35 1.20
CA LEU A 319 -11.93 6.35 1.52
C LEU A 319 -11.66 6.42 3.03
N GLU A 320 -12.71 6.27 3.86
CA GLU A 320 -12.55 6.17 5.32
C GLU A 320 -11.77 4.91 5.71
N LEU A 321 -12.12 3.75 5.13
CA LEU A 321 -11.38 2.51 5.34
C LEU A 321 -9.91 2.63 4.92
N HIS A 322 -9.65 3.20 3.73
CA HIS A 322 -8.31 3.45 3.23
C HIS A 322 -7.52 4.37 4.16
N TRP A 323 -8.12 5.48 4.60
CA TRP A 323 -7.50 6.41 5.55
C TRP A 323 -7.11 5.72 6.87
N VAL A 324 -7.96 4.85 7.39
CA VAL A 324 -7.69 4.10 8.61
C VAL A 324 -6.58 3.07 8.39
N LEU A 325 -6.74 2.17 7.41
CA LEU A 325 -5.83 1.03 7.25
C LEU A 325 -4.45 1.42 6.71
N GLN A 326 -4.35 2.48 5.89
CA GLN A 326 -3.04 3.01 5.52
C GLN A 326 -2.27 3.51 6.74
N ARG A 327 -2.95 4.17 7.70
CA ARG A 327 -2.30 4.60 8.95
C ARG A 327 -1.90 3.41 9.81
N VAL A 328 -2.80 2.43 10.00
CA VAL A 328 -2.47 1.20 10.75
C VAL A 328 -1.24 0.53 10.14
N ALA A 329 -1.23 0.31 8.83
CA ALA A 329 -0.13 -0.34 8.14
C ALA A 329 1.18 0.46 8.21
N ALA A 330 1.12 1.79 8.07
CA ALA A 330 2.30 2.63 8.26
C ALA A 330 2.83 2.51 9.69
N MET A 331 1.97 2.66 10.70
CA MET A 331 2.33 2.56 12.13
C MET A 331 2.85 1.18 12.52
N ALA A 332 2.34 0.12 11.89
CA ALA A 332 2.80 -1.27 12.06
C ALA A 332 4.21 -1.51 11.49
N GLY A 333 4.90 -0.48 10.98
CA GLY A 333 6.23 -0.61 10.38
C GLY A 333 6.19 -1.31 9.03
N ALA A 334 5.02 -1.36 8.38
CA ALA A 334 4.84 -2.08 7.13
C ALA A 334 5.24 -1.23 5.90
N ALA A 335 5.77 -0.03 6.10
CA ALA A 335 6.31 0.78 5.02
C ALA A 335 7.72 0.28 4.61
N GLU A 336 7.79 -0.41 3.46
CA GLU A 336 8.94 -1.06 2.78
C GLU A 336 9.55 -2.35 3.40
N PRO A 337 10.17 -3.26 2.60
CA PRO A 337 10.33 -3.28 1.14
C PRO A 337 9.42 -4.29 0.42
N GLN A 338 9.10 -4.01 -0.85
CA GLN A 338 8.64 -5.00 -1.83
C GLN A 338 9.74 -5.11 -2.88
N ASP A 339 10.37 -6.28 -3.01
CA ASP A 339 11.25 -6.64 -4.13
C ASP A 339 10.82 -8.03 -4.64
N GLU A 340 9.69 -8.08 -5.33
CA GLU A 340 9.36 -8.97 -6.44
C GLU A 340 8.52 -8.11 -7.42
N THR A 341 8.62 -8.37 -8.73
CA THR A 341 8.24 -7.49 -9.86
C THR A 341 7.06 -6.56 -9.61
N TYR A 342 7.19 -5.28 -10.02
CA TYR A 342 6.07 -4.33 -10.06
C TYR A 342 5.01 -4.84 -11.04
N GLU A 343 4.13 -5.70 -10.54
CA GLU A 343 2.96 -6.17 -11.28
C GLU A 343 1.93 -5.07 -11.20
N THR A 344 1.70 -4.38 -12.31
CA THR A 344 0.61 -3.42 -12.37
C THR A 344 -0.71 -4.15 -12.17
N ASP A 345 -1.69 -3.45 -11.57
CA ASP A 345 -3.07 -3.96 -11.54
C ASP A 345 -3.71 -4.02 -12.95
N ASP A 346 -2.95 -3.77 -14.01
CA ASP A 346 -3.41 -3.71 -15.39
C ASP A 346 -2.87 -4.85 -16.29
N GLU A 347 -1.92 -5.68 -15.82
CA GLU A 347 -1.33 -6.76 -16.62
C GLU A 347 -2.30 -7.94 -16.78
N ASP A 348 -3.09 -7.90 -17.85
CA ASP A 348 -3.70 -9.07 -18.46
C ASP A 348 -2.57 -9.97 -19.00
N GLY A 349 -2.38 -11.14 -18.40
CA GLY A 349 -1.59 -12.20 -19.01
C GLY A 349 -2.16 -12.57 -20.38
N CYS A 350 -1.66 -11.93 -21.44
CA CYS A 350 -1.80 -12.41 -22.80
C CYS A 350 -1.01 -13.72 -22.85
N GLY A 351 -1.71 -14.83 -22.58
CA GLY A 351 -1.21 -16.14 -22.95
C GLY A 351 -1.08 -16.14 -24.47
N ALA A 352 0.09 -15.75 -24.96
CA ALA A 352 0.50 -16.03 -26.32
C ALA A 352 0.34 -17.53 -26.48
N LEU A 353 -0.65 -17.94 -27.27
CA LEU A 353 -0.66 -19.25 -27.87
C LEU A 353 0.56 -19.26 -28.78
N VAL A 354 1.71 -19.67 -28.23
CA VAL A 354 2.81 -20.16 -29.03
C VAL A 354 2.26 -21.41 -29.72
N ASP A 355 1.76 -21.19 -30.93
CA ASP A 355 1.56 -22.22 -31.91
C ASP A 355 2.95 -22.81 -32.16
N ASP A 356 3.17 -23.99 -31.59
CA ASP A 356 4.41 -24.77 -31.67
C ASP A 356 4.53 -25.35 -33.08
N ASN A 357 4.65 -24.48 -34.08
CA ASN A 357 5.02 -24.83 -35.45
C ASN A 357 5.35 -23.64 -36.37
N SER A 358 6.16 -22.69 -35.91
CA SER A 358 6.84 -21.78 -36.85
C SER A 358 8.35 -21.93 -36.77
N ASP A 359 8.88 -22.45 -37.87
CA ASP A 359 10.27 -22.70 -38.20
C ASP A 359 11.06 -21.39 -38.13
N VAL A 360 11.95 -21.26 -37.12
CA VAL A 360 12.81 -20.08 -36.97
C VAL A 360 14.09 -20.31 -37.77
N SER A 361 14.07 -19.87 -39.02
CA SER A 361 15.29 -19.58 -39.78
C SER A 361 15.27 -18.11 -40.22
N ASP A 362 16.39 -17.44 -39.97
CA ASP A 362 16.80 -16.12 -40.46
C ASP A 362 16.19 -14.85 -39.83
N PHE A 363 16.80 -14.41 -38.73
CA PHE A 363 17.07 -12.97 -38.54
C PHE A 363 18.52 -12.77 -38.04
N LEU A 364 19.41 -12.46 -38.98
CA LEU A 364 20.77 -12.00 -38.71
C LEU A 364 20.74 -10.59 -38.10
N ILE A 365 21.22 -10.48 -36.86
CA ILE A 365 21.49 -9.20 -36.19
C ILE A 365 22.91 -8.74 -36.58
N PRO A 366 23.10 -7.53 -37.17
CA PRO A 366 24.44 -6.99 -37.35
C PRO A 366 25.01 -6.45 -36.03
N GLN A 367 26.12 -7.05 -35.57
CA GLN A 367 26.96 -6.46 -34.52
C GLN A 367 27.76 -5.26 -35.05
N LYS A 368 27.77 -4.16 -34.29
CA LYS A 368 28.95 -3.47 -33.74
C LYS A 368 28.61 -2.02 -33.39
N TYR A 369 28.74 -1.64 -32.12
CA TYR A 369 29.52 -0.47 -31.69
C TYR A 369 29.89 -0.64 -30.22
N THR A 370 31.19 -0.77 -29.96
CA THR A 370 31.80 -0.84 -28.62
C THR A 370 32.18 0.58 -28.20
N ILE A 371 31.73 1.05 -27.04
CA ILE A 371 32.28 2.25 -26.38
C ILE A 371 32.93 1.79 -25.08
N SER A 372 34.24 2.02 -24.99
CA SER A 372 35.11 1.64 -23.88
C SER A 372 34.91 2.51 -22.64
N ALA A 373 34.95 1.89 -21.46
CA ALA A 373 34.95 2.56 -20.16
C ALA A 373 36.32 3.18 -19.82
N PRO A 374 36.39 4.34 -19.13
CA PRO A 374 37.65 4.92 -18.70
C PRO A 374 38.10 4.34 -17.35
N THR A 375 39.39 4.01 -17.29
CA THR A 375 40.11 3.54 -16.10
C THR A 375 40.66 4.73 -15.32
N PHE A 376 40.38 4.78 -14.02
CA PHE A 376 40.98 5.73 -13.07
C PHE A 376 42.45 5.36 -12.82
N THR A 377 43.37 6.32 -13.00
CA THR A 377 44.70 6.27 -12.36
C THR A 377 45.07 7.63 -11.78
N ASN A 378 45.59 7.57 -10.56
CA ASN A 378 45.97 8.65 -9.67
C ASN A 378 47.43 9.05 -9.90
N LYS A 379 47.78 10.34 -9.87
CA LYS A 379 49.14 10.84 -9.57
C LYS A 379 49.13 12.33 -9.17
N GLN A 380 50.02 12.64 -8.23
CA GLN A 380 50.06 13.79 -7.34
C GLN A 380 51.21 14.76 -7.70
N ALA A 381 51.01 16.04 -7.34
CA ALA A 381 51.97 17.07 -6.90
C ALA A 381 52.85 17.88 -7.90
N MET A 382 52.72 19.22 -7.82
CA MET A 382 53.75 20.25 -7.50
C MET A 382 53.30 21.63 -8.08
N LEU A 383 52.74 22.56 -7.30
CA LEU A 383 53.35 23.67 -6.52
C LEU A 383 54.09 24.76 -7.34
N SER A 384 53.52 25.97 -7.37
CA SER A 384 54.20 27.29 -7.37
C SER A 384 53.21 28.41 -7.00
N ASP A 385 53.45 29.00 -5.83
CA ASP A 385 52.82 30.15 -5.15
C ASP A 385 53.58 31.47 -5.51
N PRO A 386 53.32 32.68 -4.93
CA PRO A 386 52.07 33.34 -4.52
C PRO A 386 52.04 34.91 -4.70
N SER A 387 50.88 35.53 -4.36
CA SER A 387 50.70 36.83 -3.63
C SER A 387 50.85 38.21 -4.34
N PRO A 388 50.39 39.36 -3.74
CA PRO A 388 49.38 39.59 -2.66
C PRO A 388 48.45 40.84 -2.80
N ILE A 389 47.58 41.04 -1.79
CA ILE A 389 47.18 42.30 -1.06
C ILE A 389 45.65 42.56 -1.08
N ASP A 390 44.94 42.94 -0.01
CA ASP A 390 45.12 42.98 1.45
C ASP A 390 43.76 43.46 2.05
N VAL A 391 43.46 43.10 3.30
CA VAL A 391 42.21 43.40 4.00
C VAL A 391 42.51 44.33 5.17
N HIS A 392 41.83 45.47 5.27
CA HIS A 392 41.75 46.20 6.54
C HIS A 392 40.42 46.94 6.77
N ASN A 393 39.84 46.65 7.95
CA ASN A 393 38.95 47.48 8.79
C ASN A 393 37.61 47.92 8.18
N ILE A 394 36.47 47.80 8.86
CA ILE A 394 36.14 48.48 10.13
C ILE A 394 35.02 47.69 10.85
N SER A 395 35.19 47.50 12.16
CA SER A 395 34.15 47.10 13.12
C SER A 395 33.43 48.32 13.69
N ASP A 396 32.24 48.08 14.24
CA ASP A 396 31.49 48.89 15.23
C ASP A 396 30.59 50.03 14.73
N LYS A 397 29.26 49.87 14.92
CA LYS A 397 28.59 50.40 16.12
C LYS A 397 27.13 49.97 16.27
N ARG A 398 26.81 49.74 17.55
CA ARG A 398 25.53 49.44 18.21
C ARG A 398 24.58 50.65 18.28
N GLN A 399 23.29 50.32 18.44
CA GLN A 399 22.29 50.92 19.35
C GLN A 399 21.44 52.16 18.96
N VAL A 400 20.11 51.91 19.00
CA VAL A 400 19.04 52.62 19.77
C VAL A 400 18.54 54.00 19.31
N LEU A 401 17.21 54.09 19.11
CA LEU A 401 16.22 55.09 19.60
C LEU A 401 14.87 54.79 18.92
N LEU A 402 13.88 54.14 19.55
CA LEU A 402 12.82 54.66 20.44
C LEU A 402 12.09 55.96 19.98
N SER A 403 10.80 55.76 19.67
CA SER A 403 9.62 56.60 19.95
C SER A 403 9.52 58.06 19.47
N SER A 404 8.46 58.32 18.67
CA SER A 404 7.23 59.05 19.06
C SER A 404 6.78 60.15 18.08
N SER A 405 5.48 60.08 17.79
CA SER A 405 4.52 61.18 17.64
C SER A 405 4.30 61.91 16.30
N ASP A 406 2.99 62.05 16.04
CA ASP A 406 2.24 63.09 15.33
C ASP A 406 2.02 62.97 13.80
N LYS A 407 0.87 62.37 13.41
CA LYS A 407 -0.37 63.12 13.12
C LYS A 407 -1.58 62.20 12.93
#